data_AF-A0A6L8UFJ3-F1
#
_entry.id   AF-A0A6L8UFJ3-F1
#
_cell.length_a   1.000
_cell.length_b   1.000
_cell.length_c   1.000
_cell.angle_alpha   90.00
_cell.angle_beta   90.00
_cell.angle_gamma   90.00
#
_symmetry.space_group_name_H-M   'P 1'
#
loop_
_entity.id
_entity.type
_entity.pdbx_description
1 polymer ?
#
loop_
_entity_poly.entity_id
_entity_poly.type
_entity_poly.pdbx_seq_one_letter_code
_entity_poly.pdbx_strand_id
1 'polypeptide(L)'
;MDEVTVNQKIDVGNLRAVKNDYLDKQTLLDEDPNNPVFNNLVAEGGGNFYHYINWLGLSKDPNLMILSSIHHYYYDFNELKDVRTLVNLKQLNQINHIDRFLSNVFRVLPSKANFIGCFKDNKIHRGMAVPIYQSFRLLSNLINLFDSKTDKFLSRKYVIKVLESHGFRISDMTEISDITYFCAQNIKK
;
A
#
# COMPACT_ATOMS: atom_id res chain seq x y z
N MET A 1 -49.74 -13.91 44.56
CA MET A 1 -49.28 -12.98 45.61
C MET A 1 -47.81 -13.28 45.83
N ASP A 2 -46.95 -12.93 44.87
CA ASP A 2 -46.57 -11.56 44.47
C ASP A 2 -46.00 -10.83 45.71
N GLU A 3 -44.76 -10.35 45.75
CA GLU A 3 -44.07 -9.58 44.72
C GLU A 3 -42.56 -9.83 44.67
N VAL A 4 -42.05 -9.53 43.47
CA VAL A 4 -40.67 -9.55 43.01
C VAL A 4 -39.90 -8.35 43.55
N THR A 5 -38.67 -8.56 44.04
CA THR A 5 -37.64 -7.51 44.09
C THR A 5 -36.36 -8.02 43.45
N VAL A 6 -36.18 -7.64 42.18
CA VAL A 6 -34.95 -7.69 41.40
C VAL A 6 -34.01 -6.60 41.90
N ASN A 7 -32.73 -6.92 42.09
CA ASN A 7 -31.57 -6.09 41.66
C ASN A 7 -30.26 -6.73 42.16
N GLN A 8 -29.71 -7.66 41.37
CA GLN A 8 -28.27 -7.91 41.38
C GLN A 8 -27.68 -7.23 40.15
N LYS A 9 -26.98 -6.13 40.42
CA LYS A 9 -26.21 -5.34 39.45
C LYS A 9 -25.01 -6.20 39.03
N ILE A 10 -25.04 -6.71 37.80
CA ILE A 10 -23.86 -7.32 37.17
C ILE A 10 -22.87 -6.19 36.92
N ASP A 11 -21.76 -6.21 37.64
CA ASP A 11 -20.66 -5.28 37.42
C ASP A 11 -19.94 -5.68 36.14
N VAL A 12 -20.18 -4.93 35.07
CA VAL A 12 -19.52 -5.10 33.77
C VAL A 12 -18.17 -4.39 33.84
N GLY A 13 -17.27 -4.95 34.64
CA GLY A 13 -15.89 -4.49 34.78
C GLY A 13 -14.93 -5.64 34.49
N ASN A 14 -14.12 -5.47 33.43
CA ASN A 14 -12.95 -6.29 33.05
C ASN A 14 -13.16 -7.34 31.95
N LEU A 15 -13.30 -6.85 30.71
CA LEU A 15 -12.93 -7.59 29.51
C LEU A 15 -12.13 -6.66 28.59
N ARG A 16 -10.87 -6.36 28.92
CA ARG A 16 -9.88 -5.88 27.94
C ARG A 16 -8.47 -6.37 28.28
N ALA A 17 -7.79 -6.79 27.21
CA ALA A 17 -6.36 -7.03 27.09
C ALA A 17 -5.79 -8.34 27.66
N VAL A 18 -6.27 -9.49 27.18
CA VAL A 18 -5.43 -10.71 27.14
C VAL A 18 -5.49 -11.32 25.74
N LYS A 19 -4.72 -10.73 24.83
CA LYS A 19 -4.18 -11.31 23.60
C LYS A 19 -3.53 -10.16 22.83
N ASN A 20 -2.22 -10.01 22.95
CA ASN A 20 -1.34 -9.41 21.94
C ASN A 20 0.16 -9.52 22.30
N ASP A 21 0.51 -9.89 23.54
CA ASP A 21 1.92 -9.94 23.97
C ASP A 21 2.78 -11.08 23.38
N TYR A 22 2.18 -12.05 22.70
CA TYR A 22 2.91 -13.20 22.16
C TYR A 22 3.26 -13.10 20.67
N LEU A 23 2.75 -12.09 19.94
CA LEU A 23 3.08 -11.93 18.51
C LEU A 23 4.21 -10.90 18.27
N ASP A 24 4.66 -10.20 19.31
CA ASP A 24 5.53 -9.01 19.15
C ASP A 24 7.02 -9.28 19.42
N LYS A 25 7.40 -10.45 19.92
CA LYS A 25 8.79 -10.71 20.38
C LYS A 25 9.66 -11.57 19.47
N GLN A 26 9.10 -12.28 18.51
CA GLN A 26 9.87 -13.25 17.70
C GLN A 26 10.38 -12.69 16.36
N THR A 27 9.89 -11.53 15.91
CA THR A 27 10.34 -10.90 14.65
C THR A 27 11.43 -9.83 14.83
N LEU A 28 11.74 -9.41 16.06
CA LEU A 28 12.62 -8.25 16.35
C LEU A 28 14.11 -8.61 16.55
N LEU A 29 14.53 -9.86 16.39
CA LEU A 29 15.87 -10.31 16.82
C LEU A 29 16.96 -10.30 15.73
N ASP A 30 16.62 -9.98 14.48
CA ASP A 30 17.57 -9.92 13.35
C ASP A 30 17.67 -8.51 12.73
N GLU A 31 17.20 -7.50 13.44
CA GLU A 31 17.05 -6.15 12.94
C GLU A 31 18.23 -5.28 13.38
N ASP A 32 18.83 -4.51 12.46
CA ASP A 32 19.71 -3.40 12.81
C ASP A 32 18.81 -2.16 13.02
N PRO A 33 18.47 -1.82 14.28
CA PRO A 33 17.58 -0.69 14.58
C PRO A 33 18.13 0.67 14.12
N ASN A 34 19.38 0.72 13.64
CA ASN A 34 20.02 1.95 13.16
C ASN A 34 20.02 2.11 11.63
N ASN A 35 19.38 1.22 10.86
CA ASN A 35 19.30 1.42 9.41
C ASN A 35 18.35 2.60 9.09
N PRO A 36 18.85 3.72 8.53
CA PRO A 36 18.03 4.92 8.28
C PRO A 36 16.90 4.66 7.28
N VAL A 37 17.07 3.70 6.36
CA VAL A 37 16.03 3.31 5.40
C VAL A 37 14.85 2.63 6.11
N PHE A 38 15.12 1.81 7.12
CA PHE A 38 14.11 1.15 7.94
C PHE A 38 13.31 2.16 8.78
N ASN A 39 14.01 3.09 9.42
CA ASN A 39 13.36 4.13 10.22
C ASN A 39 12.43 5.01 9.37
N ASN A 40 12.85 5.37 8.16
CA ASN A 40 12.00 6.11 7.22
C ASN A 40 10.80 5.28 6.74
N LEU A 41 10.99 3.97 6.50
CA LEU A 41 9.92 3.07 6.07
C LEU A 41 8.84 2.92 7.15
N VAL A 42 9.24 2.71 8.40
CA VAL A 42 8.31 2.57 9.53
C VAL A 42 7.64 3.90 9.85
N ALA A 43 8.39 5.02 9.83
CA ALA A 43 7.86 6.34 10.11
C ALA A 43 6.81 6.80 9.08
N GLU A 44 7.00 6.48 7.79
CA GLU A 44 6.13 6.98 6.72
C GLU A 44 5.18 5.93 6.12
N GLY A 45 5.67 4.71 5.90
CA GLY A 45 4.90 3.61 5.29
C GLY A 45 4.14 2.76 6.31
N GLY A 46 4.48 2.90 7.60
CA GLY A 46 3.96 2.08 8.69
C GLY A 46 4.53 0.65 8.70
N GLY A 47 4.27 -0.08 9.78
CA GLY A 47 4.77 -1.44 9.98
C GLY A 47 4.34 -2.42 8.86
N ASN A 48 3.16 -2.24 8.27
CA ASN A 48 2.66 -3.11 7.21
C ASN A 48 3.54 -3.11 5.95
N PHE A 49 4.09 -1.95 5.56
CA PHE A 49 5.01 -1.87 4.42
C PHE A 49 6.30 -2.65 4.69
N TYR A 50 6.84 -2.49 5.89
CA TYR A 50 8.02 -3.24 6.33
C TYR A 50 7.76 -4.75 6.34
N HIS A 51 6.66 -5.19 6.97
CA HIS A 51 6.30 -6.60 7.01
C HIS A 51 6.16 -7.19 5.61
N TYR A 52 5.53 -6.45 4.68
CA TYR A 52 5.40 -6.88 3.30
C TYR A 52 6.76 -7.05 2.61
N ILE A 53 7.64 -6.05 2.70
CA ILE A 53 8.97 -6.08 2.08
C ILE A 53 9.85 -7.17 2.71
N ASN A 54 9.77 -7.35 4.02
CA ASN A 54 10.50 -8.39 4.74
C ASN A 54 10.02 -9.79 4.36
N TRP A 55 8.71 -9.98 4.22
CA TRP A 55 8.13 -11.25 3.75
C TRP A 55 8.59 -11.62 2.33
N LEU A 56 8.78 -10.63 1.46
CA LEU A 56 9.39 -10.84 0.12
C LEU A 56 10.90 -11.11 0.17
N GLY A 57 11.55 -11.02 1.34
CA GLY A 57 13.00 -11.16 1.48
C GLY A 57 13.80 -9.98 0.92
N LEU A 58 13.17 -8.82 0.73
CA LEU A 58 13.78 -7.63 0.09
C LEU A 58 14.23 -6.57 1.10
N SER A 59 13.93 -6.73 2.39
CA SER A 59 14.26 -5.77 3.45
C SER A 59 15.77 -5.54 3.64
N LYS A 60 16.58 -6.54 3.31
CA LYS A 60 18.05 -6.51 3.42
C LYS A 60 18.74 -6.15 2.09
N ASP A 61 18.00 -5.68 1.09
CA ASP A 61 18.57 -5.27 -0.19
C ASP A 61 19.42 -3.98 -0.02
N PRO A 62 20.75 -4.01 -0.23
CA PRO A 62 21.61 -2.84 -0.08
C PRO A 62 21.34 -1.75 -1.13
N ASN A 63 20.63 -2.08 -2.21
CA ASN A 63 20.24 -1.15 -3.27
C ASN A 63 18.73 -0.87 -3.24
N LEU A 64 18.13 -0.92 -2.04
CA LEU A 64 16.76 -0.52 -1.80
C LEU A 64 16.65 0.99 -1.66
N MET A 65 15.70 1.58 -2.37
CA MET A 65 15.41 3.00 -2.35
C MET A 65 13.93 3.24 -2.05
N ILE A 66 13.64 4.19 -1.17
CA ILE A 66 12.28 4.55 -0.77
C ILE A 66 11.92 5.91 -1.35
N LEU A 67 10.83 5.97 -2.12
CA LEU A 67 10.14 7.20 -2.48
C LEU A 67 9.17 7.56 -1.37
N SER A 68 9.52 8.61 -0.64
CA SER A 68 8.70 9.17 0.43
C SER A 68 7.30 9.58 -0.05
N SER A 69 6.30 9.42 0.81
CA SER A 69 4.93 9.90 0.54
C SER A 69 4.71 11.36 0.97
N ILE A 70 5.57 11.87 1.86
CA ILE A 70 5.45 13.17 2.54
C ILE A 70 6.47 14.17 1.99
N HIS A 71 7.68 13.70 1.70
CA HIS A 71 8.78 14.52 1.28
C HIS A 71 8.93 14.51 -0.25
N HIS A 72 8.95 15.69 -0.85
CA HIS A 72 9.24 15.87 -2.27
C HIS A 72 10.75 15.84 -2.51
N TYR A 73 11.37 14.66 -2.37
CA TYR A 73 12.76 14.48 -2.78
C TYR A 73 12.83 14.41 -4.30
N TYR A 74 13.58 15.34 -4.91
CA TYR A 74 13.96 15.26 -6.30
C TYR A 74 15.14 14.29 -6.42
N TYR A 75 14.84 13.05 -6.79
CA TYR A 75 15.88 12.06 -7.05
C TYR A 75 16.46 12.24 -8.46
N ASP A 76 17.78 12.30 -8.56
CA ASP A 76 18.44 12.37 -9.87
C ASP A 76 18.32 11.02 -10.59
N PHE A 77 18.25 11.07 -11.92
CA PHE A 77 18.33 9.89 -12.78
C PHE A 77 19.54 9.02 -12.45
N ASN A 78 20.65 9.63 -12.01
CA ASN A 78 21.87 8.91 -11.65
C ASN A 78 21.69 8.05 -10.40
N GLU A 79 20.89 8.49 -9.42
CA GLU A 79 20.65 7.74 -8.19
C GLU A 79 19.79 6.48 -8.43
N LEU A 80 18.93 6.51 -9.44
CA LEU A 80 18.02 5.40 -9.76
C LEU A 80 18.67 4.30 -10.61
N LYS A 81 19.86 4.53 -11.18
CA LYS A 81 20.55 3.56 -12.07
C LYS A 81 21.02 2.31 -11.33
N ASP A 82 21.41 2.46 -10.07
CA ASP A 82 21.94 1.38 -9.24
C ASP A 82 20.87 0.76 -8.33
N VAL A 83 19.62 1.22 -8.43
CA VAL A 83 18.51 0.75 -7.58
C VAL A 83 18.03 -0.61 -8.06
N ARG A 84 18.10 -1.59 -7.15
CA ARG A 84 17.54 -2.93 -7.38
C ARG A 84 16.11 -3.03 -6.91
N THR A 85 15.72 -2.31 -5.86
CA THR A 85 14.37 -2.31 -5.31
C THR A 85 13.92 -0.90 -5.02
N LEU A 86 12.91 -0.41 -5.77
CA LEU A 86 12.29 0.88 -5.54
C LEU A 86 10.95 0.70 -4.83
N VAL A 87 10.81 1.31 -3.66
CA VAL A 87 9.59 1.28 -2.84
C VAL A 87 8.90 2.63 -2.94
N ASN A 88 7.69 2.68 -3.49
CA ASN A 88 6.86 3.87 -3.50
C ASN A 88 5.81 3.80 -2.38
N LEU A 89 5.95 4.66 -1.38
CA LEU A 89 5.04 4.69 -0.22
C LEU A 89 3.71 5.36 -0.53
N LYS A 90 3.66 6.23 -1.54
CA LYS A 90 2.43 6.92 -1.92
C LYS A 90 1.49 5.96 -2.64
N GLN A 91 0.25 5.85 -2.15
CA GLN A 91 -0.75 5.00 -2.77
C GLN A 91 -1.00 5.42 -4.22
N LEU A 92 -1.14 4.45 -5.13
CA LEU A 92 -1.42 4.75 -6.54
C LEU A 92 -2.73 5.54 -6.73
N ASN A 93 -3.69 5.40 -5.81
CA ASN A 93 -4.95 6.16 -5.79
C ASN A 93 -4.71 7.68 -5.77
N GLN A 94 -3.58 8.12 -5.19
CA GLN A 94 -3.22 9.51 -4.99
C GLN A 94 -2.32 10.07 -6.11
N ILE A 95 -2.11 9.31 -7.19
CA ILE A 95 -1.26 9.69 -8.33
C ILE A 95 -2.14 10.15 -9.50
N ASN A 96 -2.04 11.43 -9.86
CA ASN A 96 -2.88 12.07 -10.88
C ASN A 96 -2.66 11.53 -12.31
N HIS A 97 -1.45 11.12 -12.66
CA HIS A 97 -1.15 10.54 -13.97
C HIS A 97 -0.35 9.25 -13.80
N ILE A 98 -1.06 8.17 -13.42
CA ILE A 98 -0.43 6.86 -13.15
C ILE A 98 0.37 6.40 -14.36
N ASP A 99 -0.15 6.54 -15.58
CA ASP A 99 0.56 6.13 -16.80
C ASP A 99 1.89 6.89 -16.99
N ARG A 100 1.88 8.22 -16.80
CA ARG A 100 3.11 9.03 -16.88
C ARG A 100 4.09 8.69 -15.77
N PHE A 101 3.59 8.46 -14.56
CA PHE A 101 4.39 8.03 -13.42
C PHE A 101 5.06 6.69 -13.69
N LEU A 102 4.30 5.66 -14.08
CA LEU A 102 4.82 4.33 -14.39
C LEU A 102 5.78 4.35 -15.58
N SER A 103 5.49 5.13 -16.62
CA SER A 103 6.40 5.34 -17.76
C SER A 103 7.74 5.90 -17.29
N ASN A 104 7.72 6.89 -16.39
CA ASN A 104 8.95 7.45 -15.83
C ASN A 104 9.70 6.42 -15.00
N VAL A 105 9.01 5.71 -14.09
CA VAL A 105 9.62 4.67 -13.24
C VAL A 105 10.25 3.55 -14.09
N PHE A 106 9.54 3.06 -15.10
CA PHE A 106 10.07 2.04 -16.03
C PHE A 106 11.32 2.52 -16.76
N ARG A 107 11.31 3.78 -17.22
CA ARG A 107 12.44 4.38 -17.95
C ARG A 107 13.69 4.52 -17.08
N VAL A 108 13.54 4.95 -15.83
CA VAL A 108 14.68 5.22 -14.94
C VAL A 108 15.22 3.97 -14.27
N LEU A 109 14.37 3.01 -13.93
CA LEU A 109 14.81 1.79 -13.25
C LEU A 109 15.63 0.89 -14.17
N PRO A 110 16.67 0.22 -13.64
CA PRO A 110 17.45 -0.74 -14.40
C PRO A 110 16.63 -2.00 -14.72
N SER A 111 17.15 -2.82 -15.62
CA SER A 111 16.56 -4.12 -15.96
C SER A 111 16.42 -4.99 -14.71
N LYS A 112 15.30 -5.71 -14.58
CA LYS A 112 14.99 -6.63 -13.48
C LYS A 112 14.85 -5.99 -12.09
N ALA A 113 14.88 -4.65 -11.99
CA ALA A 113 14.60 -3.97 -10.74
C ALA A 113 13.17 -4.26 -10.25
N ASN A 114 13.00 -4.37 -8.94
CA ASN A 114 11.70 -4.48 -8.29
C ASN A 114 11.12 -3.09 -8.08
N PHE A 115 9.84 -2.95 -8.37
CA PHE A 115 9.01 -1.81 -8.04
C PHE A 115 7.93 -2.28 -7.07
N ILE A 116 8.00 -1.77 -5.85
CA ILE A 116 7.08 -2.08 -4.76
C ILE A 116 6.20 -0.85 -4.54
N GLY A 117 4.91 -1.06 -4.38
CA GLY A 117 4.00 0.01 -4.04
C GLY A 117 2.73 -0.50 -3.41
N CYS A 118 1.77 0.41 -3.21
CA CYS A 118 0.50 0.07 -2.62
C CYS A 118 -0.66 0.85 -3.26
N PHE A 119 -1.87 0.34 -3.08
CA PHE A 119 -3.11 1.00 -3.46
C PHE A 119 -4.28 0.47 -2.62
N LYS A 120 -5.31 1.28 -2.45
CA LYS A 120 -6.59 0.86 -1.90
C LYS A 120 -7.46 0.29 -3.00
N ASP A 121 -7.76 -1.01 -2.92
CA ASP A 121 -8.70 -1.68 -3.83
C ASP A 121 -10.12 -1.28 -3.43
N ASN A 122 -10.74 -0.41 -4.24
CA ASN A 122 -12.10 0.02 -3.99
C ASN A 122 -13.06 -1.07 -4.49
N LYS A 123 -13.17 -2.12 -3.68
CA LYS A 123 -14.15 -3.19 -3.88
C LYS A 123 -15.52 -2.55 -3.78
N ILE A 124 -16.26 -2.50 -4.89
CA ILE A 124 -17.69 -2.15 -4.85
C ILE A 124 -18.37 -3.25 -4.02
N HIS A 125 -18.65 -2.97 -2.74
CA HIS A 125 -19.39 -3.89 -1.90
C HIS A 125 -20.79 -4.08 -2.50
N ARG A 126 -21.08 -5.28 -3.00
CA ARG A 126 -22.40 -5.67 -3.53
C ARG A 126 -23.49 -5.79 -2.44
N GLY A 127 -23.41 -5.01 -1.36
CA GLY A 127 -24.11 -5.32 -0.11
C GLY A 127 -25.01 -4.23 0.47
N MET A 128 -24.57 -2.98 0.59
CA MET A 128 -25.38 -1.93 1.24
C MET A 128 -25.07 -0.55 0.67
N ALA A 129 -26.14 0.20 0.39
CA ALA A 129 -26.20 1.58 -0.12
C ALA A 129 -25.59 1.80 -1.52
N VAL A 130 -26.44 1.67 -2.55
CA VAL A 130 -26.29 2.43 -3.79
C VAL A 130 -26.94 3.81 -3.59
N PRO A 131 -26.18 4.89 -3.36
CA PRO A 131 -26.63 6.20 -3.79
C PRO A 131 -26.27 6.33 -5.29
N ILE A 132 -27.20 5.93 -6.16
CA ILE A 132 -27.35 6.41 -7.54
C ILE A 132 -26.05 6.43 -8.41
N TYR A 133 -25.41 5.27 -8.66
CA TYR A 133 -24.30 5.18 -9.64
C TYR A 133 -24.59 4.29 -10.86
N GLN A 134 -25.84 3.83 -11.07
CA GLN A 134 -26.17 3.09 -12.30
C GLN A 134 -26.14 3.96 -13.57
N SER A 135 -26.12 5.29 -13.46
CA SER A 135 -26.20 6.20 -14.60
C SER A 135 -24.86 6.60 -15.23
N PHE A 136 -23.71 6.11 -14.74
CA PHE A 136 -22.39 6.62 -15.16
C PHE A 136 -21.63 5.78 -16.20
N ARG A 137 -22.31 4.95 -17.01
CA ARG A 137 -21.64 4.27 -18.15
C ARG A 137 -21.25 5.21 -19.31
N LEU A 138 -21.63 6.49 -19.28
CA LEU A 138 -21.42 7.43 -20.37
C LEU A 138 -20.51 8.64 -20.04
N LEU A 139 -19.96 8.75 -18.82
CA LEU A 139 -19.19 9.94 -18.40
C LEU A 139 -17.72 9.68 -18.09
N SER A 140 -17.07 8.75 -18.79
CA SER A 140 -15.62 8.53 -18.70
C SER A 140 -14.78 9.79 -19.02
N ASN A 141 -15.37 10.79 -19.69
CA ASN A 141 -14.69 12.04 -20.03
C ASN A 141 -14.74 13.13 -18.95
N LEU A 142 -15.62 13.04 -17.94
CA LEU A 142 -15.76 14.11 -16.92
C LEU A 142 -14.96 13.87 -15.63
N ILE A 143 -14.36 12.68 -15.47
CA ILE A 143 -13.51 12.35 -14.32
C ILE A 143 -12.19 13.14 -14.35
N ASN A 144 -11.76 13.61 -15.53
CA ASN A 144 -10.58 14.46 -15.67
C ASN A 144 -10.81 15.93 -15.28
N LEU A 145 -12.06 16.35 -15.01
CA LEU A 145 -12.39 17.77 -14.81
C LEU A 145 -12.47 18.20 -13.34
N PHE A 146 -12.68 17.26 -12.41
CA PHE A 146 -12.77 17.59 -10.98
C PHE A 146 -11.42 17.35 -10.29
N ASP A 147 -10.55 18.34 -10.48
CA ASP A 147 -9.28 18.51 -9.78
C ASP A 147 -9.53 18.97 -8.32
N SER A 148 -9.33 18.06 -7.38
CA SER A 148 -8.91 18.33 -6.00
C SER A 148 -8.73 17.00 -5.26
N LYS A 149 -7.48 16.56 -5.05
CA LYS A 149 -7.06 15.53 -4.06
C LYS A 149 -8.05 14.38 -3.76
N THR A 150 -8.76 13.84 -4.75
CA THR A 150 -9.69 12.72 -4.54
C THR A 150 -8.94 11.44 -4.82
N ASP A 151 -8.89 10.55 -3.82
CA ASP A 151 -8.37 9.19 -3.99
C ASP A 151 -9.10 8.54 -5.17
N LYS A 152 -8.35 8.24 -6.23
CA LYS A 152 -8.92 7.59 -7.40
C LYS A 152 -9.43 6.21 -7.06
N PHE A 153 -10.58 5.86 -7.61
CA PHE A 153 -11.10 4.50 -7.55
C PHE A 153 -10.23 3.57 -8.40
N LEU A 154 -9.37 2.80 -7.74
CA LEU A 154 -8.58 1.73 -8.36
C LEU A 154 -9.16 0.37 -7.97
N SER A 155 -9.20 -0.54 -8.95
CA SER A 155 -9.44 -1.96 -8.72
C SER A 155 -8.16 -2.75 -8.93
N ARG A 156 -8.02 -3.89 -8.25
CA ARG A 156 -6.91 -4.82 -8.45
C ARG A 156 -6.67 -5.16 -9.94
N LYS A 157 -7.73 -5.43 -10.69
CA LYS A 157 -7.65 -5.73 -12.15
C LYS A 157 -7.09 -4.57 -12.96
N TYR A 158 -7.48 -3.34 -12.62
CA TYR A 158 -6.98 -2.14 -13.29
C TYR A 158 -5.47 -1.95 -13.00
N VAL A 159 -5.06 -2.09 -11.74
CA VAL A 159 -3.65 -1.95 -11.35
C VAL A 159 -2.78 -2.99 -12.03
N ILE A 160 -3.26 -4.24 -12.14
CA ILE A 160 -2.56 -5.29 -12.89
C ILE A 160 -2.35 -4.86 -14.34
N LYS A 161 -3.44 -4.48 -15.02
CA LYS A 161 -3.41 -4.09 -16.44
C LYS A 161 -2.46 -2.91 -16.71
N VAL A 162 -2.49 -1.88 -15.86
CA VAL A 162 -1.68 -0.67 -16.07
C VAL A 162 -0.19 -0.91 -15.80
N LEU A 163 0.15 -1.76 -14.83
CA LEU A 163 1.55 -2.16 -14.60
C LEU A 163 2.09 -2.96 -15.78
N GLU A 164 1.35 -3.95 -16.25
CA GLU A 164 1.73 -4.80 -17.39
C GLU A 164 1.87 -4.00 -18.69
N SER A 165 0.96 -3.05 -18.96
CA SER A 165 1.04 -2.20 -20.15
C SER A 165 2.26 -1.28 -20.15
N HIS A 166 2.89 -1.06 -18.99
CA HIS A 166 4.09 -0.23 -18.82
C HIS A 166 5.37 -1.05 -18.63
N GLY A 167 5.36 -2.34 -18.94
CA GLY A 167 6.57 -3.18 -18.90
C GLY A 167 6.95 -3.65 -17.50
N PHE A 168 5.99 -3.74 -16.58
CA PHE A 168 6.18 -4.41 -15.30
C PHE A 168 5.50 -5.77 -15.30
N ARG A 169 6.19 -6.80 -14.82
CA ARG A 169 5.61 -8.11 -14.54
C ARG A 169 5.35 -8.22 -13.05
N ILE A 170 4.12 -8.53 -12.65
CA ILE A 170 3.76 -8.64 -11.24
C ILE A 170 4.30 -9.95 -10.68
N SER A 171 5.05 -9.86 -9.59
CA SER A 171 5.62 -10.98 -8.86
C SER A 171 4.76 -11.36 -7.66
N ASP A 172 4.19 -10.36 -6.97
CA ASP A 172 3.31 -10.56 -5.84
C ASP A 172 2.28 -9.43 -5.70
N MET A 173 1.11 -9.74 -5.14
CA MET A 173 0.14 -8.74 -4.71
C MET A 173 -0.66 -9.23 -3.49
N THR A 174 -0.48 -8.58 -2.35
CA THR A 174 -1.01 -9.03 -1.05
C THR A 174 -1.81 -7.91 -0.37
N GLU A 175 -2.93 -8.25 0.25
CA GLU A 175 -3.77 -7.30 0.98
C GLU A 175 -3.51 -7.39 2.49
N ILE A 176 -3.16 -6.26 3.10
CA ILE A 176 -2.88 -6.12 4.54
C ILE A 176 -3.63 -4.87 5.04
N SER A 177 -4.56 -5.06 5.97
CA SER A 177 -5.38 -3.99 6.56
C SER A 177 -6.03 -3.07 5.51
N ASP A 178 -6.78 -3.65 4.55
CA ASP A 178 -7.50 -2.96 3.47
C ASP A 178 -6.62 -2.20 2.44
N ILE A 179 -5.29 -2.31 2.54
CA ILE A 179 -4.34 -1.81 1.56
C ILE A 179 -3.77 -3.00 0.80
N THR A 180 -3.79 -2.92 -0.53
CA THR A 180 -3.12 -3.90 -1.37
C THR A 180 -1.72 -3.42 -1.70
N TYR A 181 -0.74 -4.20 -1.28
CA TYR A 181 0.67 -4.04 -1.60
C TYR A 181 0.99 -4.90 -2.81
N PHE A 182 1.94 -4.46 -3.63
CA PHE A 182 2.39 -5.22 -4.79
C PHE A 182 3.90 -5.14 -4.94
N CYS A 183 4.45 -6.16 -5.57
CA CYS A 183 5.81 -6.19 -6.08
C CYS A 183 5.75 -6.53 -7.57
N ALA A 184 6.32 -5.67 -8.40
CA ALA A 184 6.39 -5.89 -9.84
C ALA A 184 7.81 -5.66 -10.35
N GLN A 185 8.26 -6.49 -11.27
CA GLN A 185 9.61 -6.44 -11.81
C GLN A 185 9.64 -5.72 -13.16
N ASN A 186 10.62 -4.84 -13.33
CA ASN A 186 10.90 -4.17 -14.59
C ASN A 186 11.42 -5.18 -15.63
N ILE A 187 10.68 -5.38 -16.73
CA ILE A 187 11.04 -6.35 -17.78
C ILE A 187 11.88 -5.75 -18.92
N LYS A 188 12.42 -4.54 -18.74
CA LYS A 188 13.36 -3.92 -19.68
C LYS A 188 14.45 -4.92 -20.07
N LYS A 189 14.60 -5.15 -21.37
CA LYS A 189 15.61 -6.03 -21.95
C LYS A 189 16.94 -5.31 -22.09
#